data_AF-A0A2N2IHE8-F1
#
_entry.id   AF-A0A2N2IHE8-F1
#
_cell.length_a   1.000
_cell.length_b   1.000
_cell.length_c   1.000
_cell.angle_alpha   90.00
_cell.angle_beta   90.00
_cell.angle_gamma   90.00
#
_symmetry.space_group_name_H-M   'P 1'
#
loop_
_entity.id
_entity.type
_entity.pdbx_description
1 polymer ?
#
loop_
_entity_poly.entity_id
_entity_poly.type
_entity_poly.pdbx_seq_one_letter_code
_entity_poly.pdbx_strand_id
1 'polypeptide(L)'
;MSTSLSLQPGCIMEFLQDNQPVTAWVLDVQGPRLRVFTSGQRELKLPLSRVLPWLGPQCPADSSRQEMLDLLRTHNGRRERLAESVDALEIWDLAQGEVDEAGIDWFASLVFEEPSPDQLAALGRKLLQTKTHFKFSPPQFEIYPLETVERRQE
;
A
#
# COMPACT_ATOMS: atom_id res chain seq x y z
N MET A 1 -8.07 19.60 -4.17
CA MET A 1 -8.96 18.73 -4.99
C MET A 1 -8.36 17.34 -4.95
N SER A 2 -8.91 16.45 -4.13
CA SER A 2 -8.38 15.10 -3.99
C SER A 2 -8.78 14.28 -5.22
N THR A 3 -7.86 14.10 -6.16
CA THR A 3 -8.06 13.23 -7.32
C THR A 3 -8.24 11.80 -6.79
N SER A 4 -9.48 11.30 -6.78
CA SER A 4 -9.75 9.90 -6.50
C SER A 4 -9.08 9.05 -7.58
N LEU A 5 -7.99 8.37 -7.23
CA LEU A 5 -7.29 7.49 -8.15
C LEU A 5 -8.17 6.28 -8.48
N SER A 6 -8.37 6.03 -9.78
CA SER A 6 -9.12 4.88 -10.28
C SER A 6 -8.18 3.83 -10.89
N LEU A 7 -8.45 2.55 -10.64
CA LEU A 7 -7.73 1.44 -11.29
C LEU A 7 -7.98 1.45 -12.79
N GLN A 8 -6.96 1.83 -13.56
CA GLN A 8 -6.97 1.91 -15.02
C GLN A 8 -5.55 1.66 -15.56
N PRO A 9 -5.37 1.41 -16.88
CA PRO A 9 -4.05 1.27 -17.48
C PRO A 9 -3.12 2.45 -17.13
N GLY A 10 -1.88 2.15 -16.76
CA GLY A 10 -0.92 3.16 -16.28
C GLY A 10 -0.93 3.40 -14.77
N CYS A 11 -1.94 2.92 -14.03
CA CYS A 11 -1.95 3.02 -12.58
C CYS A 11 -0.90 2.09 -11.97
N ILE A 12 -0.07 2.61 -11.07
CA ILE A 12 0.76 1.78 -10.19
C ILE A 12 -0.11 1.30 -9.02
N MET A 13 0.05 0.03 -8.62
CA MET A 13 -0.71 -0.61 -7.55
C MET A 13 0.17 -1.65 -6.84
N GLU A 14 -0.26 -2.10 -5.66
CA GLU A 14 0.43 -3.18 -4.93
C GLU A 14 -0.50 -4.33 -4.57
N PHE A 15 0.03 -5.54 -4.56
CA PHE A 15 -0.64 -6.73 -4.03
C PHE A 15 0.33 -7.50 -3.14
N LEU A 16 -0.19 -8.31 -2.21
CA LEU A 16 0.67 -9.16 -1.39
C LEU A 16 1.07 -10.42 -2.15
N GLN A 17 2.36 -10.71 -2.20
CA GLN A 17 2.92 -12.00 -2.61
C GLN A 17 3.95 -12.43 -1.57
N ASP A 18 3.87 -13.66 -1.08
CA ASP A 18 4.77 -14.17 -0.02
C ASP A 18 4.83 -13.24 1.20
N ASN A 19 3.65 -12.67 1.55
CA ASN A 19 3.47 -11.69 2.62
C ASN A 19 4.29 -10.39 2.44
N GLN A 20 4.69 -10.05 1.22
CA GLN A 20 5.38 -8.81 0.88
C GLN A 20 4.60 -8.03 -0.19
N PRO A 21 4.53 -6.70 -0.11
CA PRO A 21 3.97 -5.88 -1.17
C PRO A 21 4.81 -5.97 -2.45
N VAL A 22 4.15 -6.30 -3.56
CA VAL A 22 4.73 -6.29 -4.90
C VAL A 22 4.13 -5.14 -5.69
N THR A 23 4.99 -4.19 -6.08
CA THR A 23 4.62 -3.08 -6.96
C THR A 23 4.39 -3.57 -8.37
N ALA A 24 3.25 -3.21 -8.95
CA ALA A 24 2.88 -3.56 -10.29
C ALA A 24 2.21 -2.39 -11.02
N TRP A 25 2.29 -2.45 -12.34
CA TRP A 25 1.66 -1.54 -13.27
C TRP A 25 0.41 -2.19 -13.85
N VAL A 26 -0.73 -1.50 -13.85
CA VAL A 26 -1.94 -1.97 -14.51
C VAL A 26 -1.78 -1.84 -16.02
N LEU A 27 -1.79 -2.95 -16.75
CA LEU A 27 -1.79 -2.97 -18.21
C LEU A 27 -3.20 -2.88 -18.78
N ASP A 28 -4.16 -3.54 -18.12
CA ASP A 28 -5.53 -3.66 -18.58
C ASP A 28 -6.49 -4.04 -17.43
N VAL A 29 -7.76 -3.62 -17.55
CA VAL A 29 -8.84 -3.90 -16.59
C VAL A 29 -9.93 -4.70 -17.31
N GLN A 30 -10.06 -5.97 -16.97
CA GLN A 30 -10.94 -6.93 -17.64
C GLN A 30 -12.04 -7.42 -16.69
N GLY A 31 -13.07 -6.60 -16.49
CA GLY A 31 -14.14 -6.88 -15.53
C GLY A 31 -13.59 -7.06 -14.12
N PRO A 32 -13.75 -8.22 -13.46
CA PRO A 32 -13.27 -8.43 -12.09
C PRO A 32 -11.76 -8.75 -11.99
N ARG A 33 -11.00 -8.66 -13.08
CA ARG A 33 -9.58 -9.04 -13.13
C ARG A 33 -8.72 -7.94 -13.75
N LEU A 34 -7.48 -7.86 -13.30
CA LEU A 34 -6.43 -7.00 -13.84
C LEU A 34 -5.41 -7.84 -14.60
N ARG A 35 -4.87 -7.29 -15.69
CA ARG A 35 -3.58 -7.69 -16.24
C ARG A 35 -2.55 -6.68 -15.75
N VAL A 36 -1.48 -7.15 -15.13
CA VAL A 36 -0.45 -6.28 -14.54
C VAL A 36 0.95 -6.69 -14.97
N PHE A 37 1.88 -5.74 -14.92
CA PHE A 37 3.32 -5.94 -15.12
C PHE A 37 4.07 -5.59 -13.83
N THR A 38 4.81 -6.54 -13.27
CA THR A 38 5.45 -6.37 -11.95
C THR A 38 6.86 -5.80 -12.05
N SER A 39 7.36 -5.24 -10.95
CA SER A 39 8.77 -4.85 -10.80
C SER A 39 9.76 -6.01 -11.04
N GLY A 40 9.30 -7.25 -10.89
CA GLY A 40 10.04 -8.48 -11.23
C GLY A 40 9.97 -8.88 -12.71
N GLN A 41 9.54 -7.97 -13.60
CA GLN A 41 9.43 -8.18 -15.05
C GLN A 41 8.48 -9.31 -15.47
N ARG A 42 7.44 -9.58 -14.68
CA ARG A 42 6.42 -10.61 -14.99
C ARG A 42 5.09 -9.96 -15.34
N GLU A 43 4.41 -10.52 -16.32
CA GLU A 43 2.99 -10.24 -16.54
C GLU A 43 2.12 -11.26 -15.81
N LEU A 44 1.14 -10.77 -15.07
CA LEU A 44 0.24 -11.58 -14.25
C LEU A 44 -1.21 -11.17 -14.48
N LYS A 45 -2.12 -12.13 -14.26
CA LYS A 45 -3.56 -11.86 -14.15
C LYS A 45 -4.01 -12.09 -12.71
N LEU A 46 -4.58 -11.10 -12.05
CA LEU A 46 -5.09 -11.22 -10.67
C LEU A 46 -6.51 -10.65 -10.53
N PRO A 47 -7.32 -11.16 -9.59
CA PRO A 47 -8.63 -10.55 -9.29
C PRO A 47 -8.46 -9.19 -8.60
N LEU A 48 -9.42 -8.29 -8.80
CA LEU A 48 -9.44 -6.95 -8.17
C LEU A 48 -9.33 -7.03 -6.63
N SER A 49 -9.87 -8.08 -6.02
CA SER A 49 -9.82 -8.30 -4.57
C SER A 49 -8.40 -8.49 -3.98
N ARG A 50 -7.38 -8.64 -4.83
CA ARG A 50 -5.97 -8.74 -4.37
C ARG A 50 -5.24 -7.39 -4.35
N VAL A 51 -5.87 -6.33 -4.84
CA VAL A 51 -5.28 -4.99 -4.85
C VAL A 51 -5.28 -4.44 -3.42
N LEU A 52 -4.13 -3.93 -2.98
CA LEU A 52 -4.01 -3.21 -1.72
C LEU A 52 -4.72 -1.85 -1.81
N PRO A 53 -5.24 -1.32 -0.68
CA PRO A 53 -6.13 -0.16 -0.68
C PRO A 53 -5.46 1.16 -1.03
N TRP A 54 -4.13 1.19 -1.25
CA TRP A 54 -3.40 2.35 -1.73
C TRP A 54 -3.08 2.21 -3.22
N LEU A 55 -3.53 3.18 -4.00
CA LEU A 55 -3.34 3.22 -5.45
C LEU A 55 -2.40 4.35 -5.85
N GLY A 56 -1.87 4.21 -7.05
CA GLY A 56 -1.15 5.24 -7.77
C GLY A 56 0.36 5.19 -7.62
N PRO A 57 1.06 6.17 -8.24
CA PRO A 57 0.47 7.21 -9.08
C PRO A 57 -0.10 6.69 -10.42
N GLN A 58 -0.82 7.56 -11.12
CA GLN A 58 -1.21 7.33 -12.51
C GLN A 58 -0.07 7.76 -13.44
N CYS A 59 0.44 6.84 -14.25
CA CYS A 59 1.47 7.09 -15.25
C CYS A 59 0.88 7.03 -16.68
N PRO A 60 1.60 7.49 -17.72
CA PRO A 60 1.15 7.40 -19.11
C PRO A 60 0.96 5.95 -19.55
N ALA A 61 -0.27 5.58 -19.94
CA ALA A 61 -0.65 4.20 -20.23
C ALA A 61 0.10 3.57 -21.43
N ASP A 62 0.64 4.40 -22.32
CA ASP A 62 1.40 4.04 -23.52
C ASP A 62 2.92 3.91 -23.29
N SER A 63 3.36 3.92 -22.02
CA SER A 63 4.76 3.74 -21.63
C SER A 63 5.33 2.41 -22.16
N SER A 64 6.54 2.45 -22.71
CA SER A 64 7.30 1.26 -23.09
C SER A 64 7.62 0.38 -21.87
N ARG A 65 7.98 -0.88 -22.11
CA ARG A 65 8.39 -1.79 -21.01
C ARG A 65 9.55 -1.25 -20.19
N GLN A 66 10.52 -0.59 -20.83
CA GLN A 66 11.67 -0.03 -20.14
C GLN A 66 11.26 1.14 -19.24
N GLU A 67 10.44 2.07 -19.76
CA GLU A 67 9.91 3.20 -18.96
C GLU A 67 9.07 2.71 -17.78
N MET A 68 8.22 1.69 -17.99
CA MET A 68 7.47 1.07 -16.90
C MET A 68 8.41 0.53 -15.81
N LEU A 69 9.50 -0.15 -16.17
CA LEU A 69 10.46 -0.68 -15.20
C LEU A 69 11.20 0.42 -14.43
N ASP A 70 11.60 1.48 -15.11
CA ASP A 70 12.30 2.60 -14.49
C ASP A 70 11.38 3.37 -13.53
N LEU A 71 10.12 3.58 -13.90
CA LEU A 71 9.10 4.16 -13.02
C LEU A 71 8.79 3.25 -11.84
N LEU A 72 8.58 1.95 -12.06
CA LEU A 72 8.33 0.99 -10.97
C LEU A 72 9.50 0.96 -9.98
N ARG A 73 10.76 0.98 -10.47
CA ARG A 73 11.95 1.04 -9.60
C ARG A 73 12.00 2.35 -8.81
N THR A 74 11.70 3.47 -9.46
CA THR A 74 11.69 4.80 -8.85
C THR A 74 10.68 4.87 -7.70
N HIS A 75 9.43 4.44 -7.95
CA HIS A 75 8.38 4.45 -6.93
C HIS A 75 8.65 3.43 -5.83
N ASN A 76 9.14 2.23 -6.16
CA ASN A 76 9.48 1.24 -5.14
C ASN A 76 10.56 1.75 -4.18
N GLY A 77 11.67 2.30 -4.70
CA GLY A 77 12.75 2.86 -3.87
C GLY A 77 12.36 4.14 -3.12
N ARG A 78 11.37 4.89 -3.61
CA ARG A 78 10.79 6.01 -2.84
C ARG A 78 9.95 5.51 -1.68
N ARG A 79 9.08 4.51 -1.91
CA ARG A 79 8.22 3.92 -0.87
C ARG A 79 9.01 3.25 0.24
N GLU A 80 10.10 2.56 -0.10
CA GLU A 80 11.03 1.98 0.87
C GLU A 80 11.61 3.05 1.79
N ARG A 81 12.21 4.11 1.23
CA ARG A 81 12.77 5.23 2.02
C ARG A 81 11.71 5.97 2.84
N LEU A 82 10.52 6.18 2.30
CA LEU A 82 9.43 6.81 3.04
C LEU A 82 8.96 5.92 4.20
N ALA A 83 8.87 4.59 4.01
CA ALA A 83 8.45 3.68 5.06
C ALA A 83 9.45 3.64 6.24
N GLU A 84 10.74 3.85 5.96
CA GLU A 84 11.77 4.00 7.00
C GLU A 84 11.50 5.21 7.90
N SER A 85 10.94 6.30 7.36
CA SER A 85 10.58 7.51 8.12
C SER A 85 9.25 7.44 8.87
N VAL A 86 8.45 6.40 8.65
CA VAL A 86 7.17 6.23 9.36
C VAL A 86 7.41 5.62 10.74
N ASP A 87 7.01 6.33 11.79
CA ASP A 87 6.95 5.81 13.16
C ASP A 87 5.63 5.07 13.37
N ALA A 88 5.69 3.74 13.31
CA ALA A 88 4.50 2.91 13.49
C ALA A 88 4.02 2.84 14.94
N LEU A 89 4.89 3.12 15.92
CA LEU A 89 4.55 3.06 17.33
C LEU A 89 3.81 4.33 17.75
N GLU A 90 4.26 5.48 17.26
CA GLU A 90 3.54 6.76 17.45
C GLU A 90 2.13 6.68 16.84
N ILE A 91 2.02 6.17 15.61
CA ILE A 91 0.72 5.96 14.96
C ILE A 91 -0.17 5.00 15.74
N TRP A 92 0.42 3.93 16.28
CA TRP A 92 -0.31 2.97 17.09
C TRP A 92 -0.80 3.59 18.41
N ASP A 93 0.04 4.38 19.09
CA ASP A 93 -0.31 5.05 20.36
C ASP A 93 -1.49 6.01 20.18
N LEU A 94 -1.51 6.74 19.07
CA LEU A 94 -2.62 7.64 18.71
C LEU A 94 -3.92 6.90 18.35
N ALA A 95 -3.86 5.62 17.99
CA ALA A 95 -4.99 4.90 17.43
C ALA A 95 -5.58 3.84 18.37
N GLN A 96 -4.73 3.22 19.20
CA GLN A 96 -5.17 2.17 20.13
C GLN A 96 -6.13 2.77 21.16
N GLY A 97 -7.27 2.10 21.38
CA GLY A 97 -8.32 2.59 22.27
C GLY A 97 -9.29 3.61 21.65
N GLU A 98 -8.94 4.22 20.51
CA GLU A 98 -9.84 5.11 19.75
C GLU A 98 -10.69 4.33 18.74
N VAL A 99 -10.07 3.40 18.00
CA VAL A 99 -10.74 2.52 17.04
C VAL A 99 -10.13 1.11 17.05
N ASP A 100 -10.96 0.10 16.80
CA ASP A 100 -10.49 -1.30 16.73
C ASP A 100 -9.86 -1.64 15.37
N GLU A 101 -10.32 -0.98 14.31
CA GLU A 101 -9.81 -1.15 12.95
C GLU A 101 -9.97 0.14 12.14
N ALA A 102 -9.08 0.33 11.17
CA ALA A 102 -9.13 1.49 10.29
C ALA A 102 -8.58 1.20 8.89
N GLY A 103 -9.05 1.97 7.91
CA GLY A 103 -8.50 1.97 6.55
C GLY A 103 -7.22 2.80 6.46
N ILE A 104 -6.46 2.63 5.38
CA ILE A 104 -5.17 3.34 5.21
C ILE A 104 -5.32 4.86 5.22
N ASP A 105 -6.41 5.39 4.68
CA ASP A 105 -6.67 6.83 4.61
C ASP A 105 -6.87 7.45 6.01
N TRP A 106 -7.46 6.68 6.94
CA TRP A 106 -7.63 7.13 8.31
C TRP A 106 -6.27 7.24 9.02
N PHE A 107 -5.41 6.22 8.90
CA PHE A 107 -4.04 6.31 9.43
C PHE A 107 -3.24 7.44 8.78
N ALA A 108 -3.42 7.66 7.47
CA ALA A 108 -2.73 8.73 6.78
C ALA A 108 -3.13 10.11 7.32
N SER A 109 -4.39 10.29 7.73
CA SER A 109 -4.86 11.55 8.31
C SER A 109 -4.23 11.89 9.67
N LEU A 110 -3.64 10.91 10.37
CA LEU A 110 -2.89 11.14 11.60
C LEU A 110 -1.49 11.74 11.34
N VAL A 111 -0.95 11.54 10.13
CA VAL A 111 0.48 11.79 9.83
C VAL A 111 0.66 12.82 8.71
N PHE A 112 -0.31 12.93 7.80
CA PHE A 112 -0.22 13.73 6.59
C PHE A 112 -1.49 14.57 6.38
N GLU A 113 -1.32 15.82 5.96
CA GLU A 113 -2.46 16.65 5.53
C GLU A 113 -3.00 16.19 4.16
N GLU A 114 -2.12 16.07 3.17
CA GLU A 114 -2.44 15.60 1.81
C GLU A 114 -1.37 14.58 1.35
N PRO A 115 -1.52 13.29 1.69
CA PRO A 115 -0.51 12.28 1.36
C PRO A 115 -0.42 12.05 -0.15
N SER A 116 0.82 12.01 -0.66
CA SER A 116 1.07 11.48 -2.00
C SER A 116 0.81 9.97 -2.07
N PRO A 117 0.59 9.41 -3.28
CA PRO A 117 0.43 7.95 -3.45
C PRO A 117 1.59 7.12 -2.87
N ASP A 118 2.81 7.64 -2.97
CA ASP A 118 3.99 6.95 -2.41
C ASP A 118 4.05 7.05 -0.88
N GLN A 119 3.57 8.14 -0.27
CA GLN A 119 3.45 8.25 1.20
C GLN A 119 2.37 7.30 1.72
N LEU A 120 1.23 7.22 1.06
CA LEU A 120 0.14 6.30 1.44
C LEU A 120 0.60 4.84 1.34
N ALA A 121 1.28 4.47 0.25
CA ALA A 121 1.84 3.13 0.08
C ALA A 121 2.96 2.83 1.10
N ALA A 122 3.81 3.81 1.41
CA ALA A 122 4.86 3.67 2.42
C ALA A 122 4.30 3.44 3.82
N LEU A 123 3.27 4.20 4.20
CA LEU A 123 2.53 3.98 5.45
C LEU A 123 1.94 2.57 5.49
N GLY A 124 1.24 2.15 4.43
CA GLY A 124 0.66 0.81 4.35
C GLY A 124 1.69 -0.31 4.47
N ARG A 125 2.84 -0.16 3.78
CA ARG A 125 3.99 -1.07 3.90
C ARG A 125 4.53 -1.13 5.32
N LYS A 126 4.66 0.00 6.00
CA LYS A 126 5.15 0.06 7.38
C LYS A 126 4.17 -0.66 8.32
N LEU A 127 2.87 -0.40 8.23
CA LEU A 127 1.86 -1.07 9.06
C LEU A 127 1.82 -2.59 8.81
N LEU A 128 1.96 -3.03 7.56
CA LEU A 128 2.08 -4.45 7.20
C LEU A 128 3.29 -5.15 7.85
N GLN A 129 4.38 -4.42 8.04
CA GLN A 129 5.61 -4.93 8.68
C GLN A 129 5.49 -4.93 10.22
N THR A 130 4.73 -3.99 10.80
CA THR A 130 4.54 -3.87 12.26
C THR A 130 3.46 -4.82 12.79
N LYS A 131 3.64 -6.13 12.56
CA LYS A 131 2.67 -7.19 12.90
C LYS A 131 2.41 -7.37 14.40
N THR A 132 3.30 -6.84 15.24
CA THR A 132 3.14 -6.82 16.69
C THR A 132 1.99 -5.92 17.12
N HIS A 133 1.71 -4.85 16.37
CA HIS A 133 0.74 -3.80 16.70
C HIS A 133 -0.47 -3.79 15.75
N PHE A 134 -0.30 -4.25 14.51
CA PHE A 134 -1.36 -4.25 13.50
C PHE A 134 -1.55 -5.62 12.87
N LYS A 135 -2.77 -5.90 12.41
CA LYS A 135 -3.05 -7.01 11.50
C LYS A 135 -3.85 -6.53 10.31
N PHE A 136 -3.35 -6.82 9.12
CA PHE A 136 -4.04 -6.47 7.90
C PHE A 136 -5.14 -7.50 7.59
N SER A 137 -6.38 -7.03 7.63
CA SER A 137 -7.60 -7.73 7.24
C SER A 137 -8.21 -6.93 6.09
N PRO A 138 -7.79 -7.19 4.83
CA PRO A 138 -8.05 -6.28 3.71
C PRO A 138 -9.54 -5.91 3.61
N PRO A 139 -9.87 -4.62 3.42
CA PRO A 139 -8.95 -3.50 3.14
C PRO A 139 -8.42 -2.77 4.38
N GLN A 140 -8.73 -3.22 5.60
CA GLN A 140 -8.44 -2.51 6.84
C GLN A 140 -7.25 -3.11 7.61
N PHE A 141 -6.76 -2.35 8.58
CA PHE A 141 -5.86 -2.86 9.62
C PHE A 141 -6.63 -2.92 10.94
N GLU A 142 -6.66 -4.10 11.54
CA GLU A 142 -6.96 -4.29 12.96
C GLU A 142 -5.82 -3.69 13.80
N ILE A 143 -6.20 -2.96 14.86
CA ILE A 143 -5.29 -2.30 15.79
C ILE A 143 -5.30 -3.10 17.08
N TYR A 144 -4.14 -3.63 17.49
CA TYR A 144 -4.10 -4.41 18.72
C TYR A 144 -4.10 -3.49 19.95
N PRO A 145 -4.92 -3.78 20.97
CA PRO A 145 -4.88 -3.04 22.23
C PRO A 145 -3.55 -3.30 22.95
N LEU A 146 -3.16 -2.37 23.85
CA LEU A 146 -1.94 -2.44 24.65
C LEU A 146 -1.68 -3.82 25.25
N GLU A 147 -2.68 -4.41 25.92
CA GLU A 147 -2.56 -5.75 26.54
C GLU A 147 -2.15 -6.85 25.53
N THR A 148 -2.63 -6.76 24.29
CA THR A 148 -2.27 -7.73 23.24
C THR A 148 -0.85 -7.50 22.73
N VAL A 149 -0.41 -6.24 22.67
CA VAL A 149 0.97 -5.89 22.28
C VAL A 149 1.96 -6.35 23.34
N GLU A 150 1.71 -6.07 24.62
CA GLU A 150 2.56 -6.47 25.75
C GLU A 150 2.79 -7.99 25.75
N ARG A 151 1.70 -8.78 25.65
CA ARG A 151 1.77 -10.25 25.58
C ARG A 151 2.58 -10.79 24.39
N ARG A 152 2.76 -10.02 23.32
CA ARG A 152 3.53 -10.43 22.12
C ARG A 152 5.00 -10.06 22.18
N GLN A 153 5.38 -9.19 23.12
CA GLN A 153 6.76 -8.72 23.29
C GLN A 153 7.48 -9.42 24.43
N GLU A 154 6.75 -10.17 25.27
CA GLU A 154 7.28 -11.19 26.18
C GLU A 154 7.85 -12.41 25.43
#